data_AF-A0A078A2T4-F1
#
_entry.id   AF-A0A078A2T4-F1
#
_cell.length_a   1.000
_cell.length_b   1.000
_cell.length_c   1.000
_cell.angle_alpha   90.00
_cell.angle_beta   90.00
_cell.angle_gamma   90.00
#
_symmetry.space_group_name_H-M   'P 1'
#
loop_
_entity.id
_entity.type
_entity.pdbx_description
1 polymer ?
#
loop_
_entity_poly.entity_id
_entity_poly.type
_entity_poly.pdbx_seq_one_letter_code
_entity_poly.pdbx_strand_id
1 'polypeptide(L)'
;MRDKERIEQKRLKERVGGYHKYVDCAQINNPDPTSTYHVDEHQRFNKDHAVTDKSVRAQHFEKQQSKWANLRIERLERDQKKWEKYEVKEQFQENRIKVKAEVYQAAKKNMGGSAYNIINLDYDRNKEGIKLQQVDHDAKVRALIRSKNLDSKNNNGFNILTGEQRQTIVVPSHERYNPLTSAGSHMLSSSHSQRSVLISPVSQQSQRILGSRGYQQHYQTGSGVLPGMTL
;
A
#
# COMPACT_ATOMS: atom_id res chain seq x y z
N MET A 1 -77.05 10.00 81.13
CA MET A 1 -76.52 11.38 81.09
C MET A 1 -75.98 11.65 79.70
N ARG A 2 -76.38 12.75 79.05
CA ARG A 2 -75.74 13.19 77.82
C ARG A 2 -74.35 13.70 78.19
N ASP A 3 -73.29 13.02 77.77
CA ASP A 3 -71.90 13.43 78.05
C ASP A 3 -71.67 14.83 77.52
N LYS A 4 -71.63 15.79 78.45
CA LYS A 4 -71.50 17.21 78.14
C LYS A 4 -70.18 17.47 77.43
N GLU A 5 -69.10 16.81 77.88
CA GLU A 5 -67.77 16.90 77.25
C GLU A 5 -67.79 16.45 75.79
N ARG A 6 -68.46 15.33 75.48
CA ARG A 6 -68.54 14.82 74.10
C ARG A 6 -69.35 15.74 73.20
N ILE A 7 -70.41 16.36 73.73
CA ILE A 7 -71.23 17.34 73.01
C ILE A 7 -70.44 18.64 72.79
N GLU A 8 -69.68 19.08 73.78
CA GLU A 8 -68.87 20.29 73.71
C GLU A 8 -67.67 20.12 72.77
N GLN A 9 -67.00 18.96 72.79
CA GLN A 9 -65.99 18.61 71.80
C GLN A 9 -66.55 18.59 70.38
N LYS A 10 -67.77 18.05 70.17
CA LYS A 10 -68.42 18.08 68.85
C LYS A 10 -68.72 19.51 68.41
N ARG A 11 -69.24 20.36 69.30
CA ARG A 11 -69.48 21.79 69.02
C ARG A 11 -68.21 22.56 68.72
N LEU A 12 -67.11 22.28 69.44
CA LEU A 12 -65.80 22.89 69.19
C LEU A 12 -65.22 22.45 67.83
N LYS A 13 -65.39 21.18 67.43
CA LYS A 13 -65.02 20.68 66.10
C LYS A 13 -65.84 21.30 64.96
N GLU A 14 -67.12 21.59 65.21
CA GLU A 14 -68.03 22.20 64.24
C GLU A 14 -68.01 23.74 64.28
N ARG A 15 -67.22 24.34 65.19
CA ARG A 15 -67.11 25.80 65.34
C ARG A 15 -66.31 26.38 64.18
N VAL A 16 -67.02 27.03 63.24
CA VAL A 16 -66.39 27.75 62.11
C VAL A 16 -66.24 29.21 62.50
N GLY A 17 -65.00 29.65 62.73
CA GLY A 17 -64.64 31.07 62.87
C GLY A 17 -63.97 31.56 61.59
N GLY A 18 -64.75 32.11 60.65
CA GLY A 18 -64.24 32.58 59.36
C GLY A 18 -63.92 31.44 58.36
N TYR A 19 -63.01 31.69 57.40
CA TYR A 19 -62.72 30.75 56.30
C TYR A 19 -61.91 29.50 56.68
N HIS A 20 -61.53 29.33 57.96
CA HIS A 20 -60.65 28.23 58.38
C HIS A 20 -61.39 27.32 59.38
N LYS A 21 -61.59 26.07 58.96
CA LYS A 21 -62.10 24.97 59.79
C LYS A 21 -60.96 24.45 60.66
N TYR A 22 -61.19 24.21 61.95
CA TYR A 22 -60.19 23.58 62.82
C TYR A 22 -59.92 22.15 62.35
N VAL A 23 -58.73 21.92 61.78
CA VAL A 23 -58.24 20.58 61.41
C VAL A 23 -57.31 20.14 62.53
N ASP A 24 -57.67 19.06 63.20
CA ASP A 24 -56.85 18.44 64.24
C ASP A 24 -55.50 18.01 63.63
N CYS A 25 -54.42 18.66 64.02
CA CYS A 25 -53.08 18.43 63.47
C CYS A 25 -52.45 17.10 63.96
N ALA A 26 -53.18 16.30 64.74
CA ALA A 26 -52.74 14.99 65.21
C ALA A 26 -52.60 13.92 64.10
N GLN A 27 -53.15 14.15 62.89
CA GLN A 27 -53.11 13.17 61.78
C GLN A 27 -52.45 13.73 60.52
N ILE A 28 -51.18 14.14 60.62
CA ILE A 28 -50.37 14.59 59.48
C ILE A 28 -50.33 13.54 58.34
N ASN A 29 -50.37 12.26 58.70
CA ASN A 29 -50.27 11.16 57.74
C ASN A 29 -51.59 10.81 57.03
N ASN A 30 -52.73 11.31 57.53
CA ASN A 30 -54.08 11.02 57.02
C ASN A 30 -54.89 12.33 56.86
N PRO A 31 -54.51 13.19 55.89
CA PRO A 31 -55.26 14.41 55.60
C PRO A 31 -56.69 14.11 55.14
N ASP A 32 -57.62 15.02 55.47
CA ASP A 32 -59.03 14.98 55.05
C ASP A 32 -59.12 14.78 53.52
N PRO A 33 -59.89 13.80 52.99
CA PRO A 33 -60.08 13.57 51.56
C PRO A 33 -60.43 14.80 50.72
N THR A 34 -61.07 15.79 51.35
CA THR A 34 -61.48 17.04 50.71
C THR A 34 -60.36 18.09 50.67
N SER A 35 -59.24 17.85 51.35
CA SER A 35 -58.10 18.75 51.47
C SER A 35 -57.16 18.65 50.27
N THR A 36 -56.55 19.76 49.88
CA THR A 36 -55.49 19.80 48.87
C THR A 36 -54.27 18.94 49.24
N TYR A 37 -54.06 18.66 50.52
CA TYR A 37 -52.99 17.79 50.99
C TYR A 37 -53.31 16.29 50.89
N HIS A 38 -54.55 15.94 50.53
CA HIS A 38 -54.94 14.56 50.33
C HIS A 38 -54.41 14.01 49.02
N VAL A 39 -53.72 12.89 49.12
CA VAL A 39 -53.24 12.11 47.99
C VAL A 39 -53.75 10.71 48.19
N ASP A 40 -54.46 10.19 47.20
CA ASP A 40 -54.95 8.82 47.25
C ASP A 40 -53.78 7.84 47.38
N GLU A 41 -53.98 6.77 48.15
CA GLU A 41 -52.95 5.77 48.45
C GLU A 41 -52.26 5.21 47.19
N HIS A 42 -52.99 5.13 46.07
CA HIS A 42 -52.47 4.66 44.79
C HIS A 42 -51.55 5.66 44.06
N GLN A 43 -51.59 6.94 44.42
CA GLN A 43 -50.75 8.02 43.88
C GLN A 43 -49.58 8.34 44.83
N ARG A 44 -49.67 7.94 46.11
CA ARG A 44 -48.59 8.07 47.09
C ARG A 44 -47.34 7.26 46.72
N PHE A 45 -47.53 6.12 46.06
CA PHE A 45 -46.46 5.23 45.65
C PHE A 45 -46.36 5.14 44.13
N ASN A 46 -45.15 5.32 43.60
CA ASN A 46 -44.86 5.02 42.20
C ASN A 46 -44.98 3.50 41.96
N LYS A 47 -46.09 3.10 41.37
CA LYS A 47 -46.37 1.69 41.04
C LYS A 47 -45.42 1.12 39.98
N ASP A 48 -44.79 1.99 39.19
CA ASP A 48 -43.91 1.61 38.07
C ASP A 48 -42.42 1.56 38.45
N HIS A 49 -42.09 1.42 39.74
CA HIS A 49 -40.70 1.29 40.19
C HIS A 49 -39.93 0.16 39.47
N ALA A 50 -40.62 -0.91 39.09
CA ALA A 50 -40.01 -2.00 38.32
C ALA A 50 -39.53 -1.54 36.92
N VAL A 51 -40.25 -0.60 36.29
CA VAL A 51 -39.89 -0.05 34.98
C VAL A 51 -38.70 0.89 35.09
N THR A 52 -38.68 1.74 36.12
CA THR A 52 -37.57 2.66 36.37
C THR A 52 -36.29 1.90 36.72
N ASP A 53 -36.37 0.90 37.61
CA ASP A 53 -35.24 0.03 37.97
C ASP A 53 -34.70 -0.74 36.75
N LYS A 54 -35.59 -1.30 35.92
CA LYS A 54 -35.20 -1.97 34.67
C LYS A 54 -34.46 -1.02 33.73
N SER A 55 -34.94 0.22 33.59
CA SER A 55 -34.30 1.24 32.75
C SER A 55 -32.90 1.60 33.26
N VAL A 56 -32.75 1.81 34.57
CA VAL A 56 -31.44 2.10 35.18
C VAL A 56 -30.45 0.96 34.98
N ARG A 57 -30.89 -0.30 35.18
CA ARG A 57 -30.05 -1.48 34.93
C ARG A 57 -29.66 -1.61 33.46
N ALA A 58 -30.58 -1.35 32.53
CA ALA A 58 -30.31 -1.36 31.10
C ALA A 58 -29.27 -0.30 30.71
N GLN A 59 -29.43 0.94 31.18
CA GLN A 59 -28.47 2.02 30.94
C GLN A 59 -27.08 1.70 31.49
N HIS A 60 -27.00 1.11 32.68
CA HIS A 60 -25.72 0.69 33.24
C HIS A 60 -25.07 -0.40 32.37
N PHE A 61 -25.85 -1.39 31.94
CA PHE A 61 -25.37 -2.44 31.04
C PHE A 61 -24.86 -1.88 29.71
N GLU A 62 -25.62 -0.99 29.07
CA GLU A 62 -25.23 -0.33 27.82
C GLU A 62 -23.97 0.53 27.97
N LYS A 63 -23.83 1.27 29.08
CA LYS A 63 -22.61 2.02 29.39
C LYS A 63 -21.38 1.11 29.50
N GLN A 64 -21.53 -0.04 30.15
CA GLN A 64 -20.43 -1.00 30.21
C GLN A 64 -20.14 -1.60 28.84
N GLN A 65 -21.17 -2.02 28.10
CA GLN A 65 -21.01 -2.62 26.79
C GLN A 65 -20.36 -1.66 25.78
N SER A 66 -20.77 -0.40 25.76
CA SER A 66 -20.16 0.65 24.93
C SER A 66 -18.72 0.95 25.33
N LYS A 67 -18.42 1.00 26.64
CA LYS A 67 -17.04 1.13 27.14
C LYS A 67 -16.15 -0.01 26.62
N TRP A 68 -16.60 -1.26 26.73
CA TRP A 68 -15.83 -2.41 26.26
C TRP A 68 -15.66 -2.42 24.73
N ALA A 69 -16.72 -2.06 23.99
CA ALA A 69 -16.66 -1.95 22.54
C ALA A 69 -15.65 -0.88 22.10
N ASN A 70 -15.69 0.30 22.71
CA ASN A 70 -14.77 1.40 22.41
C ASN A 70 -13.31 1.02 22.71
N LEU A 71 -13.05 0.40 23.87
CA LEU A 71 -11.70 -0.06 24.21
C LEU A 71 -11.16 -1.12 23.24
N ARG A 72 -12.05 -1.97 22.71
CA ARG A 72 -11.68 -2.99 21.71
C ARG A 72 -11.30 -2.34 20.37
N ILE A 73 -12.10 -1.38 19.92
CA ILE A 73 -11.85 -0.62 18.69
C ILE A 73 -10.54 0.16 18.82
N GLU A 74 -10.36 0.92 19.90
CA GLU A 74 -9.16 1.73 20.14
C GLU A 74 -7.87 0.86 20.17
N ARG A 75 -7.92 -0.32 20.81
CA ARG A 75 -6.79 -1.25 20.81
C ARG A 75 -6.48 -1.75 19.40
N LEU A 76 -7.50 -2.13 18.65
CA LEU A 76 -7.37 -2.60 17.28
C LEU A 76 -6.75 -1.52 16.38
N GLU A 77 -7.23 -0.28 16.49
CA GLU A 77 -6.66 0.86 15.74
C GLU A 77 -5.20 1.14 16.10
N ARG A 78 -4.84 1.04 17.38
CA ARG A 78 -3.44 1.22 17.81
C ARG A 78 -2.53 0.14 17.23
N ASP A 79 -3.00 -1.11 17.21
CA ASP A 79 -2.26 -2.20 16.63
C ASP A 79 -2.13 -2.03 15.11
N GLN A 80 -3.21 -1.68 14.40
CA GLN A 80 -3.17 -1.36 12.97
C GLN A 80 -2.15 -0.26 12.65
N LYS A 81 -2.19 0.88 13.36
CA LYS A 81 -1.22 1.97 13.19
C LYS A 81 0.23 1.53 13.47
N LYS A 82 0.43 0.57 14.38
CA LYS A 82 1.75 0.01 14.66
C LYS A 82 2.24 -0.85 13.48
N TRP A 83 1.37 -1.71 12.94
CA TRP A 83 1.67 -2.54 11.77
C TRP A 83 1.95 -1.71 10.53
N GLU A 84 1.12 -0.70 10.24
CA GLU A 84 1.33 0.23 9.12
C GLU A 84 2.70 0.92 9.21
N LYS A 85 3.10 1.36 10.41
CA LYS A 85 4.43 1.95 10.63
C LYS A 85 5.57 0.98 10.37
N TYR A 86 5.38 -0.31 10.65
CA TYR A 86 6.41 -1.31 10.33
C TYR A 86 6.47 -1.59 8.83
N GLU A 87 5.32 -1.74 8.18
CA GLU A 87 5.23 -1.97 6.75
C GLU A 87 5.87 -0.83 5.95
N VAL A 88 5.55 0.43 6.30
CA VAL A 88 6.17 1.61 5.67
C VAL A 88 7.68 1.63 5.84
N LYS A 89 8.18 1.26 7.04
CA LYS A 89 9.63 1.18 7.30
C LYS A 89 10.29 0.07 6.50
N GLU A 90 9.66 -1.09 6.42
CA GLU A 90 10.16 -2.24 5.66
C GLU A 90 10.20 -1.90 4.17
N GLN A 91 9.11 -1.40 3.60
CA GLN A 91 9.06 -0.94 2.22
C GLN A 91 10.14 0.11 1.93
N PHE A 92 10.36 1.07 2.83
CA PHE A 92 11.42 2.06 2.67
C PHE A 92 12.81 1.41 2.64
N GLN A 93 13.08 0.44 3.51
CA GLN A 93 14.35 -0.28 3.53
C GLN A 93 14.54 -1.11 2.26
N GLU A 94 13.52 -1.84 1.83
CA GLU A 94 13.55 -2.60 0.58
C GLU A 94 13.82 -1.70 -0.62
N ASN A 95 13.10 -0.59 -0.72
CA ASN A 95 13.29 0.37 -1.80
C ASN A 95 14.70 0.96 -1.78
N ARG A 96 15.22 1.30 -0.59
CA ARG A 96 16.60 1.75 -0.44
C ARG A 96 17.61 0.70 -0.90
N ILE A 97 17.40 -0.58 -0.58
CA ILE A 97 18.28 -1.68 -1.01
C ILE A 97 18.21 -1.86 -2.52
N LYS A 98 17.00 -1.86 -3.11
CA LYS A 98 16.77 -1.96 -4.57
C LYS A 98 17.48 -0.82 -5.31
N VAL A 99 17.27 0.43 -4.89
CA VAL A 99 17.94 1.61 -5.46
C VAL A 99 19.46 1.51 -5.30
N LYS A 100 19.96 1.03 -4.15
CA LYS A 100 21.40 0.84 -3.95
C LYS A 100 21.99 -0.21 -4.90
N ALA A 101 21.29 -1.30 -5.12
CA ALA A 101 21.71 -2.38 -6.02
C ALA A 101 21.69 -1.95 -7.49
N GLU A 102 20.67 -1.20 -7.91
CA GLU A 102 20.48 -0.78 -9.30
C GLU A 102 21.37 0.41 -9.68
N VAL A 103 21.32 1.49 -8.89
CA VAL A 103 21.94 2.77 -9.24
C VAL A 103 23.43 2.79 -8.90
N TYR A 104 23.80 2.38 -7.69
CA TYR A 104 25.15 2.63 -7.21
C TYR A 104 26.16 1.57 -7.67
N GLN A 105 25.70 0.48 -8.32
CA GLN A 105 26.51 -0.71 -8.60
C GLN A 105 27.30 -1.21 -7.37
N ALA A 106 26.96 -0.71 -6.18
CA ALA A 106 27.68 -0.95 -4.95
C ALA A 106 27.34 -2.37 -4.53
N ALA A 107 28.35 -3.22 -4.48
CA ALA A 107 28.27 -4.69 -4.35
C ALA A 107 28.04 -5.49 -5.66
N LYS A 108 28.04 -4.88 -6.84
CA LYS A 108 28.34 -5.65 -8.05
C LYS A 108 29.82 -6.06 -7.99
N LYS A 109 30.07 -7.36 -8.06
CA LYS A 109 31.43 -7.88 -8.20
C LYS A 109 32.02 -7.33 -9.50
N ASN A 110 33.32 -7.00 -9.49
CA ASN A 110 34.03 -6.70 -10.73
C ASN A 110 33.90 -7.91 -11.65
N MET A 111 33.13 -7.78 -12.73
CA MET A 111 33.09 -8.77 -13.80
C MET A 111 34.31 -8.53 -14.68
N GLY A 112 34.98 -9.61 -15.10
CA GLY A 112 36.10 -9.51 -16.03
C GLY A 112 35.70 -8.81 -17.33
N GLY A 113 36.67 -8.25 -18.05
CA GLY A 113 36.40 -7.46 -19.26
C GLY A 113 35.77 -8.23 -20.43
N SER A 114 35.73 -9.56 -20.38
CA SER A 114 35.10 -10.41 -21.40
C SER A 114 33.98 -11.27 -20.80
N ALA A 115 32.81 -11.28 -21.42
CA ALA A 115 31.66 -12.13 -21.05
C ALA A 115 31.79 -13.59 -21.56
N TYR A 116 33.02 -14.04 -21.79
CA TYR A 116 33.39 -15.38 -22.24
C TYR A 116 34.41 -15.96 -21.27
N ASN A 117 34.14 -17.18 -20.80
CA ASN A 117 35.01 -17.88 -19.89
C ASN A 117 35.96 -18.82 -20.66
N ILE A 118 37.24 -18.47 -20.68
CA ILE A 118 38.28 -19.21 -21.42
C ILE A 118 38.53 -20.60 -20.82
N ILE A 119 38.24 -20.82 -19.53
CA ILE A 119 38.47 -22.10 -18.86
C ILE A 119 37.38 -23.10 -19.24
N ASN A 120 36.12 -22.69 -19.12
CA ASN A 120 34.98 -23.56 -19.39
C ASN A 120 34.54 -23.55 -20.86
N LEU A 121 35.11 -22.64 -21.66
CA LEU A 121 34.76 -22.39 -23.06
C LEU A 121 33.29 -21.96 -23.28
N ASP A 122 32.64 -21.51 -22.21
CA ASP A 122 31.23 -21.13 -22.17
C ASP A 122 31.06 -19.60 -22.03
N TYR A 123 29.93 -19.11 -22.53
CA TYR A 123 29.50 -17.72 -22.28
C TYR A 123 28.98 -17.57 -20.85
N ASP A 124 29.16 -16.38 -20.28
CA ASP A 124 28.58 -16.07 -18.98
C ASP A 124 27.04 -16.11 -19.02
N ARG A 125 26.42 -16.55 -17.92
CA ARG A 125 24.95 -16.57 -17.77
C ARG A 125 24.32 -15.19 -17.54
N ASN A 126 25.10 -14.12 -17.76
CA ASN A 126 24.65 -12.74 -17.60
C ASN A 126 24.11 -12.20 -18.94
N LYS A 127 23.49 -11.01 -18.90
CA LYS A 127 22.94 -10.35 -20.10
C LYS A 127 24.02 -10.11 -21.17
N GLU A 128 25.24 -9.79 -20.75
CA GLU A 128 26.36 -9.53 -21.66
C GLU A 128 26.85 -10.79 -22.37
N GLY A 129 26.86 -11.95 -21.70
CA GLY A 129 27.24 -13.24 -22.26
C GLY A 129 26.23 -13.72 -23.28
N ILE A 130 24.93 -13.56 -23.00
CA ILE A 130 23.86 -13.83 -23.98
C ILE A 130 24.02 -12.93 -25.22
N LYS A 131 24.33 -11.65 -25.01
CA LYS A 131 24.55 -10.70 -26.12
C LYS A 131 25.77 -11.09 -26.96
N LEU A 132 26.87 -11.49 -26.32
CA LEU A 132 28.08 -11.96 -27.01
C LEU A 132 27.79 -13.24 -27.80
N GLN A 133 27.07 -14.19 -27.20
CA GLN A 133 26.66 -15.43 -27.86
C GLN A 133 25.84 -15.16 -29.13
N GLN A 134 24.91 -14.20 -29.07
CA GLN A 134 24.12 -13.79 -30.24
C GLN A 134 25.01 -13.19 -31.33
N VAL A 135 25.93 -12.28 -30.98
CA VAL A 135 26.85 -11.66 -31.95
C VAL A 135 27.74 -12.69 -32.66
N ASP A 136 28.26 -13.66 -31.90
CA ASP A 136 29.10 -14.73 -32.45
C ASP A 136 28.28 -15.70 -33.31
N HIS A 137 27.04 -16.00 -32.92
CA HIS A 137 26.11 -16.78 -33.74
C HIS A 137 25.81 -16.08 -35.08
N ASP A 138 25.49 -14.79 -35.04
CA ASP A 138 25.30 -13.94 -36.23
C ASP A 138 26.54 -13.93 -37.13
N ALA A 139 27.74 -13.87 -36.55
CA ALA A 139 29.00 -13.91 -37.29
C ALA A 139 29.20 -15.26 -37.99
N LYS A 140 28.92 -16.37 -37.30
CA LYS A 140 28.98 -17.73 -37.88
C LYS A 140 28.01 -17.89 -39.05
N VAL A 141 26.75 -17.46 -38.88
CA VAL A 141 25.75 -17.54 -39.96
C VAL A 141 26.17 -16.69 -41.16
N ARG A 142 26.65 -15.46 -40.95
CA ARG A 142 27.16 -14.61 -42.04
C ARG A 142 28.33 -15.25 -42.78
N ALA A 143 29.26 -15.88 -42.06
CA ALA A 143 30.38 -16.57 -42.67
C ALA A 143 29.90 -17.75 -43.54
N LEU A 144 28.93 -18.53 -43.05
CA LEU A 144 28.33 -19.64 -43.80
C LEU A 144 27.58 -19.17 -45.06
N ILE A 145 26.80 -18.09 -44.97
CA ILE A 145 26.13 -17.50 -46.15
C ILE A 145 27.15 -17.02 -47.17
N ARG A 146 28.20 -16.33 -46.71
CA ARG A 146 29.29 -15.89 -47.59
C ARG A 146 29.95 -17.09 -48.27
N SER A 147 30.19 -18.15 -47.52
CA SER A 147 30.78 -19.38 -48.04
C SER A 147 29.88 -20.04 -49.08
N LYS A 148 28.58 -20.18 -48.81
CA LYS A 148 27.58 -20.68 -49.76
C LYS A 148 27.54 -19.84 -51.03
N ASN A 149 27.52 -18.51 -50.91
CA ASN A 149 27.49 -17.61 -52.05
C ASN A 149 28.77 -17.68 -52.90
N LEU A 150 29.94 -17.84 -52.26
CA LEU A 150 31.20 -18.03 -52.97
C LEU A 150 31.25 -19.39 -53.66
N ASP A 151 30.80 -20.45 -53.00
CA ASP A 151 30.73 -21.80 -53.56
C ASP A 151 29.82 -21.84 -54.79
N SER A 152 28.62 -21.24 -54.72
CA SER A 152 27.69 -21.19 -55.86
C SER A 152 28.20 -20.36 -57.05
N LYS A 153 29.03 -19.35 -56.82
CA LYS A 153 29.54 -18.47 -57.88
C LYS A 153 30.84 -18.96 -58.52
N ASN A 154 31.68 -19.64 -57.74
CA ASN A 154 33.05 -19.96 -58.14
C ASN A 154 33.27 -21.44 -58.46
N ASN A 155 32.28 -22.31 -58.23
CA ASN A 155 32.39 -23.74 -58.48
C ASN A 155 31.31 -24.23 -59.46
N ASN A 156 31.64 -25.29 -60.21
CA ASN A 156 30.78 -25.89 -61.24
C ASN A 156 29.87 -27.01 -60.70
N GLY A 157 29.65 -27.09 -59.38
CA GLY A 157 28.78 -28.10 -58.74
C GLY A 157 29.38 -29.52 -58.61
N PHE A 158 30.52 -29.80 -59.23
CA PHE A 158 31.19 -31.11 -59.18
C PHE A 158 32.61 -31.00 -58.61
N ASN A 159 33.11 -32.10 -58.03
CA ASN A 159 34.49 -32.21 -57.60
C ASN A 159 35.38 -32.55 -58.79
N ILE A 160 36.37 -31.70 -59.09
CA ILE A 160 37.27 -31.88 -60.24
C ILE A 160 38.15 -33.14 -60.17
N LEU A 161 38.34 -33.72 -58.97
CA LEU A 161 39.18 -34.91 -58.80
C LEU A 161 38.40 -36.22 -58.91
N THR A 162 37.15 -36.25 -58.46
CA THR A 162 36.34 -37.48 -58.40
C THR A 162 35.14 -37.47 -59.35
N GLY A 163 34.78 -36.31 -59.92
CA GLY A 163 33.58 -36.14 -60.74
C GLY A 163 32.26 -36.15 -59.96
N GLU A 164 32.29 -36.44 -58.65
CA GLU A 164 31.10 -36.51 -57.81
C GLU A 164 30.49 -35.12 -57.56
N GLN A 165 29.18 -35.10 -57.29
CA GLN A 165 28.47 -33.87 -56.95
C GLN A 165 28.98 -33.31 -55.61
N ARG A 166 29.36 -32.03 -55.61
CA ARG A 166 29.83 -31.37 -54.39
C ARG A 166 28.70 -31.19 -53.38
N GLN A 167 29.02 -31.41 -52.11
CA GLN A 167 28.10 -31.07 -51.02
C GLN A 167 27.95 -29.54 -50.94
N THR A 168 26.71 -29.08 -51.00
CA THR A 168 26.41 -27.66 -50.85
C THR A 168 26.46 -27.26 -49.38
N ILE A 169 26.93 -26.05 -49.13
CA ILE A 169 27.06 -25.53 -47.77
C ILE A 169 25.66 -25.26 -47.20
N VAL A 170 25.28 -26.04 -46.19
CA VAL A 170 24.02 -25.87 -45.47
C VAL A 170 24.16 -24.72 -44.47
N VAL A 171 23.36 -23.68 -44.65
CA VAL A 171 23.32 -22.53 -43.74
C VAL A 171 22.09 -22.69 -42.83
N PRO A 172 22.26 -22.63 -41.50
CA PRO A 172 21.15 -22.59 -40.56
C PRO A 172 20.19 -21.42 -40.85
N SER A 173 18.92 -21.59 -40.50
CA SER A 173 17.93 -20.51 -40.57
C SER A 173 18.28 -19.41 -39.56
N HIS A 174 18.15 -18.15 -39.98
CA HIS A 174 18.48 -17.01 -39.12
C HIS A 174 17.62 -15.80 -39.47
N GLU A 175 16.94 -15.22 -38.49
CA GLU A 175 15.94 -14.16 -38.70
C GLU A 175 16.45 -13.01 -39.58
N ARG A 176 17.68 -12.54 -39.32
CA ARG A 176 18.25 -11.39 -40.03
C ARG A 176 18.87 -11.69 -41.39
N TYR A 177 19.44 -12.88 -41.58
CA TYR A 177 20.33 -13.16 -42.71
C TYR A 177 19.83 -14.27 -43.62
N ASN A 178 18.97 -15.15 -43.11
CA ASN A 178 18.36 -16.26 -43.82
C ASN A 178 16.97 -16.55 -43.21
N PRO A 179 16.01 -15.61 -43.33
CA PRO A 179 14.68 -15.80 -42.77
C PRO A 179 13.99 -16.99 -43.44
N LEU A 180 13.22 -17.76 -42.67
CA LEU A 180 12.31 -18.79 -43.19
C LEU A 180 11.10 -18.13 -43.86
N THR A 181 11.32 -17.35 -44.91
CA THR A 181 10.25 -16.93 -45.78
C THR A 181 10.00 -18.03 -46.79
N SER A 182 8.77 -18.57 -46.79
CA SER A 182 8.24 -19.40 -47.88
C SER A 182 8.68 -18.81 -49.22
N ALA A 183 9.05 -19.68 -50.18
CA ALA A 183 9.86 -19.43 -51.37
C ALA A 183 9.40 -18.33 -52.37
N GLY A 184 8.46 -17.44 -52.00
CA GLY A 184 7.94 -16.33 -52.80
C GLY A 184 8.40 -14.91 -52.41
N SER A 185 9.03 -14.67 -51.26
CA SER A 185 9.33 -13.27 -50.82
C SER A 185 10.67 -12.68 -51.29
N HIS A 186 11.60 -13.48 -51.82
CA HIS A 186 12.96 -12.99 -52.15
C HIS A 186 13.10 -12.29 -53.53
N MET A 187 12.03 -12.23 -54.34
CA MET A 187 12.08 -11.59 -55.66
C MET A 187 11.99 -10.05 -55.62
N LEU A 188 11.74 -9.43 -54.46
CA LEU A 188 11.44 -7.99 -54.38
C LEU A 188 12.53 -7.10 -53.76
N SER A 189 13.69 -7.63 -53.34
CA SER A 189 14.73 -6.81 -52.69
C SER A 189 16.01 -6.59 -53.51
N SER A 190 15.99 -6.85 -54.81
CA SER A 190 17.10 -6.43 -55.71
C SER A 190 17.01 -4.92 -55.99
N SER A 191 17.28 -4.12 -54.96
CA SER A 191 17.56 -2.69 -55.11
C SER A 191 18.97 -2.45 -54.59
N HIS A 192 19.90 -2.27 -55.53
CA HIS A 192 21.18 -1.64 -55.30
C HIS A 192 20.97 -0.35 -54.48
N SER A 193 21.29 -0.38 -53.19
CA SER A 193 21.43 0.82 -52.40
C SER A 193 22.91 1.03 -52.15
N GLN A 194 23.48 1.97 -52.90
CA GLN A 194 24.79 2.53 -52.56
C GLN A 194 24.71 3.07 -51.13
N ARG A 195 25.32 2.35 -50.21
CA ARG A 195 25.43 2.80 -48.82
C ARG A 195 26.58 3.81 -48.78
N SER A 196 26.21 5.09 -48.72
CA SER A 196 27.12 6.19 -48.41
C SER A 196 27.84 5.88 -47.10
N VAL A 197 29.17 5.95 -47.15
CA VAL A 197 30.05 5.81 -46.00
C VAL A 197 29.95 7.13 -45.21
N LEU A 198 29.08 7.17 -44.20
CA LEU A 198 29.14 8.21 -43.17
C LEU A 198 30.24 7.82 -42.18
N ILE A 199 31.42 8.37 -42.43
CA ILE A 199 32.52 8.44 -41.48
C ILE A 199 32.03 9.28 -40.30
N SER A 200 31.84 8.68 -39.13
CA SER A 200 31.63 9.42 -37.89
C SER A 200 32.96 10.09 -37.50
N PRO A 201 32.99 11.41 -37.24
CA PRO A 201 34.20 12.05 -36.75
C PRO A 201 34.49 11.62 -35.31
N VAL A 202 35.73 11.20 -35.09
CA VAL A 202 36.39 11.08 -33.78
C VAL A 202 36.36 12.45 -33.10
N SER A 203 35.65 12.58 -31.97
CA SER A 203 35.88 13.69 -31.05
C SER A 203 36.84 13.23 -29.94
N GLN A 204 38.09 13.64 -30.07
CA GLN A 204 38.97 13.79 -28.93
C GLN A 204 38.47 14.99 -28.12
N GLN A 205 38.13 14.79 -26.85
CA GLN A 205 38.26 15.84 -25.84
C GLN A 205 38.30 15.22 -24.45
N SER A 206 39.52 14.88 -24.05
CA SER A 206 39.93 14.90 -22.65
C SER A 206 40.52 16.28 -22.42
N GLN A 207 39.98 17.08 -21.49
CA GLN A 207 40.72 17.94 -20.55
C GLN A 207 39.81 18.46 -19.43
N ARG A 208 40.19 18.08 -18.20
CA ARG A 208 40.22 18.87 -16.96
C ARG A 208 38.90 19.40 -16.38
N ILE A 209 38.44 18.75 -15.32
CA ILE A 209 37.75 19.43 -14.21
C ILE A 209 38.68 19.39 -13.00
N LEU A 210 39.27 20.55 -12.70
CA LEU A 210 39.99 20.82 -11.47
C LEU A 210 39.01 20.85 -10.30
N GLY A 211 39.32 20.08 -9.26
CA GLY A 211 38.60 20.14 -8.00
C GLY A 211 38.78 21.50 -7.33
N SER A 212 37.70 21.98 -6.70
CA SER A 212 37.80 22.94 -5.62
C SER A 212 37.00 22.43 -4.42
N ARG A 213 37.75 22.25 -3.33
CA ARG A 213 37.26 21.96 -1.98
C ARG A 213 36.46 23.16 -1.47
N GLY A 214 35.28 22.92 -0.93
CA GLY A 214 34.54 23.86 -0.11
C GLY A 214 33.92 23.15 1.08
N TYR A 215 34.67 23.10 2.19
CA TYR A 215 34.16 22.80 3.52
C TYR A 215 33.30 23.97 4.02
N GLN A 216 32.10 23.69 4.55
CA GLN A 216 31.45 24.44 5.65
C GLN A 216 30.18 23.69 6.05
N GLN A 217 30.20 22.93 7.14
CA GLN A 217 29.87 23.33 8.52
C GLN A 217 28.38 23.58 8.74
N HIS A 218 27.78 22.62 9.45
CA HIS A 218 26.50 22.68 10.13
C HIS A 218 26.40 23.90 11.06
N TYR A 219 25.23 24.56 11.09
CA TYR A 219 24.61 24.99 12.34
C TYR A 219 23.08 24.87 12.26
N GLN A 220 22.54 24.40 13.38
CA GLN A 220 21.12 24.28 13.71
C GLN A 220 20.47 25.66 13.82
N THR A 221 19.18 25.76 13.51
CA THR A 221 18.18 26.37 14.41
C THR A 221 16.78 25.93 13.97
N GLY A 222 16.07 25.28 14.88
CA GLY A 222 14.63 25.06 14.75
C GLY A 222 13.87 26.28 15.27
N SER A 223 12.76 26.61 14.61
CA SER A 223 11.69 27.43 15.17
C SER A 223 10.35 26.96 14.58
N GLY A 224 9.71 26.05 15.32
CA GLY A 224 8.29 25.79 15.15
C GLY A 224 7.49 26.89 15.84
N VAL A 225 6.56 27.51 15.13
CA VAL A 225 5.54 28.39 15.69
C VAL A 225 4.18 27.89 15.19
N LEU A 226 3.36 27.44 16.14
CA LEU A 226 1.96 27.08 15.97
C LEU A 226 1.10 28.36 15.91
N PRO A 227 0.05 28.43 15.05
CA PRO A 227 -0.93 29.50 15.11
C PRO A 227 -1.98 29.23 16.19
N GLY A 228 -2.22 30.25 17.02
CA GLY A 228 -3.11 30.22 18.18
C GLY A 228 -4.60 30.20 17.84
N MET A 229 -5.35 29.56 18.73
CA MET A 229 -6.79 29.68 18.88
C MET A 229 -7.09 30.86 19.81
N THR A 230 -8.02 31.73 19.42
CA THR A 230 -8.70 32.66 20.33
C THR A 230 -10.19 32.31 20.40
N LEU A 231 -10.71 32.53 21.60
CA LEU A 231 -12.09 32.34 22.08
C LEU A 231 -13.15 33.08 21.28
#